data_AF-H0SW22-F1
#
_entry.id   AF-H0SW22-F1
#
_cell.length_a   1.000
_cell.length_b   1.000
_cell.length_c   1.000
_cell.angle_alpha   90.00
_cell.angle_beta   90.00
_cell.angle_gamma   90.00
#
_symmetry.space_group_name_H-M   'P 1'
#
loop_
_entity.id
_entity.type
_entity.pdbx_description
1 polymer ?
#
loop_
_entity_poly.entity_id
_entity_poly.type
_entity_poly.pdbx_seq_one_letter_code
_entity_poly.pdbx_strand_id
1 'polypeptide(L)'
;MTPMTKLNAVTPLPLADPNNSPMPFMDPAFAMAICRYDLSDGPLKLTVPVSQSYTSVSFYTRNELAYYAINDRSAGKRVIELDLMTETQHEDLPEDEEVTAADRLIIDSPTTTGLIVLKALAAEPGLMPQAQASLAAATCGQQAEAPAKAEKPRGKR
;
A
#
# COMPACT_ATOMS: atom_id res chain seq x y z
N MET A 1 7.30 22.33 12.54
CA MET A 1 6.09 21.96 11.77
C MET A 1 5.84 20.47 11.99
N THR A 2 4.65 20.09 12.43
CA THR A 2 4.29 18.66 12.62
C THR A 2 3.97 18.05 11.26
N PRO A 3 4.54 16.89 10.89
CA PRO A 3 4.23 16.26 9.61
C PRO A 3 2.76 15.83 9.55
N MET A 4 2.10 16.09 8.42
CA MET A 4 0.70 15.73 8.18
C MET A 4 0.46 14.22 8.19
N THR A 5 1.47 13.43 7.81
CA THR A 5 1.42 11.97 7.71
C THR A 5 2.32 11.29 8.73
N LYS A 6 1.91 10.10 9.16
CA LYS A 6 2.67 9.23 10.05
C LYS A 6 3.70 8.42 9.25
N LEU A 7 4.82 8.09 9.89
CA LEU A 7 5.82 7.19 9.32
C LEU A 7 5.35 5.74 9.44
N ASN A 8 5.56 4.94 8.39
CA ASN A 8 5.22 3.52 8.32
C ASN A 8 3.79 3.22 8.79
N ALA A 9 2.85 4.12 8.43
CA ALA A 9 1.43 3.99 8.76
C ALA A 9 0.59 4.75 7.73
N VAL A 10 -0.59 4.20 7.42
CA VAL A 10 -1.55 4.85 6.52
C VAL A 10 -2.15 6.07 7.22
N THR A 11 -2.13 7.20 6.53
CA THR A 11 -2.79 8.44 6.94
C THR A 11 -3.79 8.86 5.86
N PRO A 12 -5.11 8.76 6.12
CA PRO A 12 -6.12 9.32 5.23
C PRO A 12 -5.95 10.83 5.11
N LEU A 13 -6.08 11.35 3.89
CA LEU A 13 -6.08 12.79 3.64
C LEU A 13 -7.51 13.33 3.69
N PRO A 14 -7.70 14.60 4.10
CA PRO A 14 -8.99 15.26 3.95
C PRO A 14 -9.39 15.31 2.48
N LEU A 15 -10.70 15.28 2.22
CA LEU A 15 -11.23 15.47 0.87
C LEU A 15 -10.88 16.86 0.36
N ALA A 16 -10.68 16.97 -0.95
CA ALA A 16 -10.51 18.26 -1.58
C ALA A 16 -11.85 19.00 -1.62
N ASP A 17 -11.89 20.18 -1.03
CA ASP A 17 -12.97 21.13 -1.22
C ASP A 17 -12.41 22.52 -1.64
N PRO A 18 -13.24 23.44 -2.16
CA PRO A 18 -12.78 24.74 -2.64
C PRO A 18 -12.02 25.60 -1.62
N ASN A 19 -12.23 25.36 -0.32
CA ASN A 19 -11.65 26.12 0.79
C ASN A 19 -10.49 25.37 1.47
N ASN A 20 -10.42 24.05 1.32
CA ASN A 20 -9.44 23.21 1.97
C ASN A 20 -9.00 22.08 1.03
N SER A 21 -7.87 22.28 0.37
CA SER A 21 -7.22 21.24 -0.43
C SER A 21 -5.74 21.17 -0.02
N PRO A 22 -5.29 20.06 0.60
CA PRO A 22 -3.93 19.95 1.10
C PRO A 22 -2.89 19.93 -0.03
N MET A 23 -3.29 19.63 -1.26
CA MET A 23 -2.45 19.64 -2.45
C MET A 23 -3.24 20.19 -3.65
N PRO A 24 -2.61 20.95 -4.55
CA PRO A 24 -3.27 21.46 -5.74
C PRO A 24 -3.72 20.31 -6.66
N PHE A 25 -4.81 20.52 -7.39
CA PHE A 25 -5.34 19.59 -8.40
C PHE A 25 -5.71 18.19 -7.87
N MET A 26 -6.05 18.09 -6.58
CA MET A 26 -6.69 16.87 -6.07
C MET A 26 -8.04 16.67 -6.74
N ASP A 27 -8.27 15.48 -7.29
CA ASP A 27 -9.53 15.10 -7.90
C ASP A 27 -10.58 14.82 -6.79
N PRO A 28 -11.69 15.58 -6.72
CA PRO A 28 -12.73 15.40 -5.72
C PRO A 28 -13.44 14.04 -5.80
N ALA A 29 -13.32 13.30 -6.91
CA ALA A 29 -13.89 11.96 -7.04
C ALA A 29 -13.07 10.89 -6.32
N PHE A 30 -11.88 11.22 -5.82
CA PHE A 30 -10.99 10.28 -5.13
C PHE A 30 -10.87 10.55 -3.63
N ALA A 31 -11.07 9.50 -2.85
CA ALA A 31 -10.47 9.43 -1.53
C ALA A 31 -8.96 9.17 -1.69
N MET A 32 -8.15 9.79 -0.83
CA MET A 32 -6.70 9.62 -0.83
C MET A 32 -6.18 9.26 0.56
N ALA A 33 -5.16 8.42 0.60
CA ALA A 33 -4.39 8.15 1.80
C ALA A 33 -2.91 8.04 1.44
N ILE A 34 -2.04 8.31 2.41
CA ILE A 34 -0.59 8.30 2.23
C ILE A 34 0.04 7.39 3.29
N CYS A 35 0.95 6.51 2.89
CA CYS A 35 1.93 5.94 3.80
C CYS A 35 3.30 6.54 3.48
N ARG A 36 3.86 7.33 4.40
CA ARG A 36 5.26 7.74 4.28
C ARG A 36 6.12 6.63 4.83
N TYR A 37 6.98 6.04 4.01
CA TYR A 37 7.74 4.87 4.40
C TYR A 37 9.19 5.19 4.73
N ASP A 38 9.75 4.38 5.63
CA ASP A 38 11.16 4.26 5.97
C ASP A 38 11.49 2.79 6.18
N LEU A 39 12.41 2.29 5.36
CA LEU A 39 12.88 0.90 5.30
C LEU A 39 14.15 0.69 6.12
N SER A 40 14.66 1.70 6.85
CA SER A 40 15.88 1.57 7.65
C SER A 40 15.80 0.45 8.70
N ASP A 41 14.60 0.20 9.24
CA ASP A 41 14.36 -0.83 10.25
C ASP A 41 13.86 -2.16 9.65
N GLY A 42 13.74 -2.24 8.31
CA GLY A 42 13.36 -3.46 7.60
C GLY A 42 12.22 -3.27 6.59
N PRO A 43 11.84 -4.38 5.91
CA PRO A 43 10.73 -4.43 4.95
C PRO A 43 9.37 -4.04 5.54
N LEU A 44 8.50 -3.44 4.72
CA LEU A 44 7.13 -3.11 5.08
C LEU A 44 6.11 -4.00 4.37
N LYS A 45 5.08 -4.39 5.11
CA LYS A 45 3.86 -4.98 4.56
C LYS A 45 2.90 -3.85 4.21
N LEU A 46 2.35 -3.87 2.99
CA LEU A 46 1.22 -3.05 2.61
C LEU A 46 0.02 -3.94 2.27
N THR A 47 -1.12 -3.64 2.88
CA THR A 47 -2.40 -4.30 2.60
C THR A 47 -3.46 -3.24 2.34
N VAL A 48 -4.10 -3.30 1.17
CA VAL A 48 -5.07 -2.29 0.73
C VAL A 48 -6.33 -2.98 0.24
N PRO A 49 -7.46 -2.86 0.96
CA PRO A 49 -8.75 -3.34 0.48
C PRO A 49 -9.13 -2.65 -0.85
N VAL A 50 -9.55 -3.45 -1.83
CA VAL A 50 -10.05 -2.93 -3.10
C VAL A 50 -11.45 -2.36 -2.91
N SER A 51 -11.66 -1.12 -3.37
CA SER A 51 -12.98 -0.48 -3.41
C SER A 51 -13.84 -1.04 -4.54
N GLN A 52 -15.14 -0.70 -4.56
CA GLN A 52 -16.05 -1.22 -5.58
C GLN A 52 -15.71 -0.73 -7.00
N SER A 53 -15.18 0.48 -7.15
CA SER A 53 -15.05 1.14 -8.45
C SER A 53 -13.63 1.08 -9.00
N TYR A 54 -12.67 1.62 -8.26
CA TYR A 54 -11.26 1.61 -8.65
C TYR A 54 -10.38 1.91 -7.44
N THR A 55 -9.33 1.11 -7.25
CA THR A 55 -8.30 1.36 -6.24
C THR A 55 -6.93 1.28 -6.88
N SER A 56 -6.08 2.26 -6.59
CA SER A 56 -4.68 2.27 -7.02
C SER A 56 -3.72 2.58 -5.90
N VAL A 57 -2.51 2.07 -6.07
CA VAL A 57 -1.36 2.28 -5.20
C VAL A 57 -0.19 2.70 -6.09
N SER A 58 0.47 3.80 -5.73
CA SER A 58 1.62 4.32 -6.48
C SER A 58 2.75 4.63 -5.53
N PHE A 59 3.98 4.34 -5.97
CA PHE A 59 5.18 4.39 -5.16
C PHE A 59 6.13 5.44 -5.69
N TYR A 60 6.60 6.28 -4.78
CA TYR A 60 7.47 7.41 -5.07
C TYR A 60 8.68 7.39 -4.16
N THR A 61 9.85 7.72 -4.72
CA THR A 61 11.02 7.99 -3.92
C THR A 61 10.83 9.27 -3.09
N ARG A 62 11.73 9.53 -2.13
CA ARG A 62 11.76 10.81 -1.41
C ARG A 62 11.85 12.04 -2.33
N ASN A 63 12.37 11.87 -3.55
CA ASN A 63 12.52 12.93 -4.54
C ASN A 63 11.39 12.93 -5.58
N GLU A 64 10.22 12.38 -5.21
CA GLU A 64 8.98 12.41 -6.00
C GLU A 64 9.04 11.65 -7.34
N LEU A 65 10.06 10.81 -7.53
CA LEU A 65 10.15 9.95 -8.72
C LEU A 65 9.24 8.73 -8.53
N ALA A 66 8.22 8.62 -9.38
CA ALA A 66 7.38 7.44 -9.46
C ALA A 66 8.19 6.26 -10.04
N TYR A 67 8.25 5.14 -9.31
CA TYR A 67 9.00 3.97 -9.74
C TYR A 67 8.14 2.71 -9.88
N TYR A 68 6.96 2.67 -9.26
CA TYR A 68 6.03 1.56 -9.41
C TYR A 68 4.57 2.01 -9.18
N ALA A 69 3.62 1.30 -9.80
CA ALA A 69 2.20 1.46 -9.52
C ALA A 69 1.43 0.17 -9.80
N ILE A 70 0.37 -0.07 -9.02
CA ILE A 70 -0.56 -1.18 -9.19
C ILE A 70 -1.99 -0.71 -8.96
N ASN A 71 -2.95 -1.39 -9.56
CA ASN A 71 -4.36 -1.20 -9.29
C ASN A 71 -5.08 -2.53 -9.07
N ASP A 72 -6.33 -2.42 -8.63
CA ASP A 72 -7.27 -3.51 -8.40
C ASP A 72 -7.40 -4.50 -9.58
N ARG A 73 -7.41 -4.04 -10.82
CA ARG A 73 -7.50 -4.90 -12.02
C ARG A 73 -6.28 -5.77 -12.19
N SER A 74 -5.09 -5.26 -11.87
CA SER A 74 -3.83 -6.00 -11.95
C SER A 74 -3.65 -6.97 -10.78
N ALA A 75 -4.22 -6.68 -9.61
CA ALA A 75 -4.08 -7.51 -8.42
C ALA A 75 -4.93 -8.79 -8.45
N GLY A 76 -6.04 -8.81 -9.22
CA GLY A 76 -6.91 -9.99 -9.40
C GLY A 76 -7.61 -10.50 -8.12
N LYS A 77 -7.38 -9.83 -6.97
CA LYS A 77 -7.85 -10.18 -5.63
C LYS A 77 -8.65 -9.00 -5.05
N ARG A 78 -9.47 -9.27 -4.01
CA ARG A 78 -10.24 -8.22 -3.29
C ARG A 78 -9.38 -7.34 -2.39
N VAL A 79 -8.10 -7.68 -2.24
CA VAL A 79 -7.11 -6.98 -1.42
C VAL A 79 -5.81 -6.96 -2.22
N ILE A 80 -5.21 -5.77 -2.34
CA ILE A 80 -3.85 -5.61 -2.84
C ILE A 80 -2.93 -5.83 -1.66
N GLU A 81 -2.10 -6.85 -1.73
CA GLU A 81 -1.14 -7.19 -0.69
C GLU A 81 0.25 -7.32 -1.31
N LEU A 82 1.20 -6.60 -0.73
CA LEU A 82 2.58 -6.56 -1.21
C LEU A 82 3.55 -6.28 -0.07
N ASP A 83 4.81 -6.54 -0.38
CA ASP A 83 5.93 -6.19 0.47
C ASP A 83 6.79 -5.14 -0.23
N LEU A 84 7.21 -4.13 0.52
CA LEU A 84 8.11 -3.09 0.07
C LEU A 84 9.43 -3.24 0.82
N MET A 85 10.53 -3.36 0.10
CA MET A 85 11.86 -3.52 0.68
C MET A 85 12.93 -2.91 -0.23
N THR A 86 14.16 -2.80 0.25
CA THR A 86 15.30 -2.47 -0.63
C THR A 86 15.78 -3.72 -1.36
N GLU A 87 16.49 -3.53 -2.48
CA GLU A 87 17.12 -4.63 -3.22
C GLU A 87 17.99 -5.51 -2.30
N THR A 88 18.80 -4.88 -1.43
CA THR A 88 19.61 -5.60 -0.45
C THR A 88 18.78 -6.43 0.54
N GLN A 89 17.64 -5.90 1.01
CA GLN A 89 16.74 -6.62 1.91
C GLN A 89 16.05 -7.80 1.20
N HIS A 90 15.79 -7.67 -0.10
CA HIS A 90 15.23 -8.73 -0.92
C HIS A 90 16.24 -9.87 -1.13
N GLU A 91 17.50 -9.54 -1.40
CA GLU A 91 18.60 -10.53 -1.53
C GLU A 91 18.84 -11.32 -0.22
N ASP A 92 18.57 -10.70 0.93
CA ASP A 92 18.68 -11.34 2.26
C ASP A 92 17.50 -12.30 2.56
N LEU A 93 16.45 -12.34 1.72
CA LEU A 93 15.35 -13.29 1.93
C LEU A 93 15.81 -14.72 1.63
N PRO A 94 15.47 -15.69 2.49
CA PRO A 94 15.77 -17.09 2.22
C PRO A 94 15.02 -17.56 0.95
N GLU A 95 15.71 -18.28 0.08
CA GLU A 95 15.19 -18.81 -1.20
C GLU A 95 14.13 -19.94 -1.03
N ASP A 96 13.43 -20.03 0.11
CA ASP A 96 12.65 -21.22 0.50
C ASP A 96 11.54 -21.58 -0.52
N GLU A 97 11.74 -22.71 -1.21
CA GLU A 97 11.08 -23.19 -2.45
C GLU A 97 9.58 -23.56 -2.35
N GLU A 98 8.89 -23.40 -1.21
CA GLU A 98 7.48 -23.82 -1.08
C GLU A 98 6.45 -22.67 -1.13
N VAL A 99 6.89 -21.40 -1.15
CA VAL A 99 6.03 -20.25 -1.49
C VAL A 99 6.72 -19.52 -2.62
N THR A 100 6.37 -19.85 -3.87
CA THR A 100 6.94 -19.13 -5.01
C THR A 100 6.70 -17.63 -4.84
N ALA A 101 7.68 -16.79 -5.18
CA ALA A 101 7.53 -15.34 -5.26
C ALA A 101 6.30 -14.92 -6.14
N ALA A 102 5.75 -15.83 -6.94
CA ALA A 102 4.50 -15.65 -7.66
C ALA A 102 3.27 -15.42 -6.76
N ASP A 103 3.28 -15.87 -5.50
CA ASP A 103 2.16 -15.68 -4.56
C ASP A 103 2.24 -14.35 -3.80
N ARG A 104 3.43 -13.73 -3.75
CA ARG A 104 3.75 -12.55 -2.92
C ARG A 104 4.36 -11.45 -3.77
N LEU A 105 3.60 -10.39 -4.01
CA LEU A 105 4.11 -9.24 -4.77
C LEU A 105 5.17 -8.50 -3.95
N ILE A 106 6.43 -8.59 -4.36
CA ILE A 106 7.55 -7.83 -3.78
C ILE A 106 7.84 -6.64 -4.69
N ILE A 107 8.06 -5.47 -4.09
CA ILE A 107 8.47 -4.25 -4.77
C ILE A 107 9.79 -3.78 -4.18
N ASP A 108 10.81 -3.70 -5.02
CA ASP A 108 12.10 -3.13 -4.66
C ASP A 108 12.04 -1.61 -4.74
N SER A 109 12.30 -0.97 -3.60
CA SER A 109 12.42 0.48 -3.51
C SER A 109 13.86 0.89 -3.84
N PRO A 110 14.05 1.82 -4.80
CA PRO A 110 15.38 2.33 -5.13
C PRO A 110 15.94 3.27 -4.04
N THR A 111 15.14 3.61 -3.03
CA THR A 111 15.53 4.49 -1.91
C THR A 111 14.94 3.97 -0.60
N THR A 112 15.67 4.10 0.51
CA THR A 112 15.21 3.65 1.84
C THR A 112 13.93 4.36 2.31
N THR A 113 13.62 5.54 1.78
CA THR A 113 12.46 6.34 2.23
C THR A 113 11.73 6.95 1.05
N GLY A 114 10.42 7.15 1.23
CA GLY A 114 9.58 7.71 0.17
C GLY A 114 8.10 7.76 0.57
N LEU A 115 7.24 7.71 -0.44
CA LEU A 115 5.79 7.83 -0.29
C LEU A 115 5.07 6.74 -1.06
N ILE A 116 4.08 6.14 -0.42
CA ILE A 116 3.05 5.33 -1.05
C ILE A 116 1.77 6.16 -1.06
N VAL A 117 1.22 6.36 -2.25
CA VAL A 117 -0.05 7.06 -2.45
C VAL A 117 -1.13 6.04 -2.76
N LEU A 118 -2.19 6.05 -1.95
CA LEU A 118 -3.36 5.23 -2.14
C LEU A 118 -4.52 6.09 -2.65
N LYS A 119 -5.22 5.62 -3.66
CA LYS A 119 -6.41 6.28 -4.20
C LYS A 119 -7.55 5.29 -4.32
N ALA A 120 -8.75 5.72 -3.93
CA ALA A 120 -9.99 4.98 -4.14
C ALA A 120 -11.03 5.89 -4.81
N LEU A 121 -11.59 5.44 -5.92
CA LEU A 121 -12.58 6.18 -6.68
C LEU A 121 -13.98 6.02 -6.07
N ALA A 122 -14.67 7.13 -5.89
CA ALA A 122 -16.11 7.16 -5.71
C ALA A 122 -16.77 7.42 -7.08
N ALA A 123 -17.33 6.38 -7.72
CA ALA A 123 -17.96 6.52 -9.03
C ALA A 123 -19.17 7.48 -9.03
N GLU A 124 -19.76 7.68 -7.86
CA GLU A 124 -20.82 8.65 -7.61
C GLU A 124 -20.53 9.39 -6.29
N PRO A 125 -20.98 10.64 -6.11
CA PRO A 125 -20.76 11.39 -4.88
C PRO A 125 -21.21 10.65 -3.60
N GLY A 126 -22.29 9.86 -3.69
CA GLY A 126 -22.82 9.07 -2.57
C GLY A 126 -21.91 7.91 -2.13
N LEU A 127 -20.93 7.51 -2.95
CA LEU A 127 -20.00 6.41 -2.66
C LEU A 127 -18.71 6.89 -1.98
N MET A 128 -18.52 8.19 -1.78
CA MET A 128 -17.32 8.74 -1.14
C MET A 128 -17.03 8.16 0.25
N PRO A 129 -18.03 8.01 1.16
CA PRO A 129 -17.79 7.39 2.47
C PRO A 129 -17.27 5.95 2.36
N GLN A 130 -17.69 5.21 1.34
CA GLN A 130 -17.21 3.85 1.09
C GLN A 130 -15.75 3.85 0.61
N ALA A 131 -15.40 4.74 -0.33
CA ALA A 131 -14.02 4.89 -0.79
C ALA A 131 -13.07 5.27 0.35
N GLN A 132 -13.48 6.20 1.23
CA GLN A 132 -12.73 6.56 2.43
C GLN A 132 -12.59 5.39 3.40
N ALA A 133 -13.67 4.63 3.64
CA ALA A 133 -13.63 3.46 4.51
C ALA A 133 -12.68 2.38 4.00
N SER A 134 -12.64 2.12 2.69
CA SER A 134 -11.69 1.20 2.09
C SER A 134 -10.23 1.61 2.36
N LEU A 135 -9.90 2.91 2.23
CA LEU A 135 -8.55 3.40 2.50
C LEU A 135 -8.23 3.46 4.00
N ALA A 136 -9.22 3.74 4.86
CA ALA A 136 -9.04 3.72 6.32
C ALA A 136 -8.76 2.32 6.86
N ALA A 137 -9.20 1.27 6.15
CA ALA A 137 -8.91 -0.12 6.47
C ALA A 137 -7.57 -0.63 5.89
N ALA A 138 -6.85 0.21 5.12
CA ALA A 138 -5.53 -0.16 4.62
C ALA A 138 -4.49 -0.10 5.74
N THR A 139 -3.51 -1.01 5.68
CA THR A 139 -2.40 -1.07 6.63
C THR A 139 -1.07 -0.93 5.91
N CYS A 140 -0.16 -0.20 6.53
CA CYS A 140 1.22 -0.03 6.13
C CYS A 140 2.02 -0.13 7.43
N GLY A 141 3.03 -0.97 7.49
CA GLY A 141 3.80 -1.18 8.72
C GLY A 141 4.91 -2.19 8.49
N GLN A 142 5.84 -2.28 9.44
CA GLN A 142 6.90 -3.27 9.38
C GLN A 142 6.31 -4.67 9.28
N GLN A 143 6.92 -5.52 8.46
CA GLN A 143 6.58 -6.92 8.45
C GLN A 143 6.85 -7.49 9.84
N ALA A 144 5.80 -7.97 10.53
CA ALA A 144 6.01 -8.90 11.62
C ALA A 144 6.75 -10.11 11.05
N GLU A 145 7.63 -10.69 11.86
CA GLU A 145 8.54 -11.80 11.55
C GLU A 145 7.98 -12.77 10.49
N ALA A 146 8.85 -13.20 9.57
CA ALA A 146 8.52 -13.97 8.37
C ALA A 146 7.38 -14.98 8.65
N PRO A 147 6.33 -15.01 7.81
CA PRO A 147 5.11 -15.75 8.11
C PRO A 147 5.45 -17.19 8.48
N ALA A 148 5.04 -17.60 9.68
CA ALA A 148 5.20 -18.97 10.14
C ALA A 148 4.68 -19.92 9.06
N LYS A 149 5.53 -20.90 8.70
CA LYS A 149 5.29 -21.93 7.69
C LYS A 149 3.82 -22.34 7.68
N ALA A 150 3.17 -22.24 6.52
CA ALA A 150 1.81 -22.74 6.34
C ALA A 150 1.77 -24.23 6.68
N GLU A 151 1.24 -24.58 7.86
CA GLU A 151 1.08 -25.97 8.26
C GLU A 151 0.03 -26.62 7.34
N LYS A 152 0.49 -27.51 6.45
CA LYS A 152 -0.38 -28.30 5.57
C LYS A 152 -1.45 -29.01 6.43
N PRO A 153 -2.75 -28.87 6.12
CA PRO A 153 -3.78 -29.58 6.87
C PRO A 153 -3.56 -31.08 6.70
N ARG A 154 -3.29 -31.76 7.82
CA ARG A 154 -3.10 -33.20 7.92
C ARG A 154 -4.39 -33.88 7.47
N GLY A 155 -4.41 -34.34 6.23
CA GLY A 155 -5.52 -35.10 5.65
C GLY A 155 -5.90 -36.26 6.57
N LYS A 156 -7.17 -36.26 7.01
CA LYS A 156 -7.77 -37.42 7.68
C LYS A 156 -7.88 -38.54 6.66
N ARG A 157 -7.16 -39.64 6.92
CA ARG A 157 -7.39 -40.94 6.29
C ARG A 157 -8.67 -41.55 6.80
#